data_AF-A0A2N1KSF5-F1
#
_entry.id   AF-A0A2N1KSF5-F1
#
_cell.length_a   1.000
_cell.length_b   1.000
_cell.length_c   1.000
_cell.angle_alpha   90.00
_cell.angle_beta   90.00
_cell.angle_gamma   90.00
#
_symmetry.space_group_name_H-M   'P 1'
#
loop_
_entity.id
_entity.type
_entity.pdbx_description
1 polymer ?
#
loop_
_entity_poly.entity_id
_entity_poly.type
_entity_poly.pdbx_seq_one_letter_code
_entity_poly.pdbx_strand_id
1 'polypeptide(L)'
;MNAYAFLITYLHEVAHQRVCLQWGTRVAPHGRSWKKTFRELLKPVMTESIFPVDILAPLLDYSCDPKAATASHAPLYQALRRYDRHPEGTLRLSEVPENQIFLLGNRTFMKHQRRRTRFLCTDQQNGRQYTVPAEALVQLSDVRPE
;
A
#
# COMPACT_ATOMS: atom_id res chain seq x y z
N MET A 1 5.39 -2.75 -4.27
CA MET A 1 5.51 -3.55 -3.04
C MET A 1 6.98 -3.69 -2.75
N ASN A 2 7.43 -3.19 -1.60
CA ASN A 2 8.79 -3.31 -1.12
C ASN A 2 9.07 -4.66 -0.43
N ALA A 3 10.34 -4.92 -0.11
CA ALA A 3 10.80 -6.19 0.46
C ALA A 3 10.16 -6.50 1.83
N TYR A 4 9.94 -5.49 2.66
CA TYR A 4 9.33 -5.66 3.99
C TYR A 4 7.86 -6.07 3.88
N ALA A 5 7.11 -5.39 3.02
CA ALA A 5 5.72 -5.73 2.74
C ALA A 5 5.59 -7.12 2.11
N PHE A 6 6.54 -7.48 1.23
CA PHE A 6 6.61 -8.83 0.66
C PHE A 6 6.84 -9.89 1.75
N LEU A 7 7.81 -9.72 2.65
CA LEU A 7 8.09 -10.71 3.69
C LEU A 7 6.87 -10.96 4.59
N ILE A 8 6.18 -9.90 5.02
CA ILE A 8 4.98 -10.02 5.85
C ILE A 8 3.87 -10.76 5.09
N THR A 9 3.69 -10.44 3.80
CA THR A 9 2.69 -11.10 2.93
C THR A 9 3.05 -12.56 2.67
N TYR A 10 4.33 -12.87 2.46
CA TYR A 10 4.80 -14.23 2.29
C TYR A 10 4.50 -15.08 3.55
N LEU A 11 4.84 -14.56 4.74
CA LEU A 11 4.55 -15.25 5.99
C LEU A 11 3.05 -15.42 6.24
N HIS A 12 2.21 -14.49 5.76
CA HIS A 12 0.76 -14.60 5.80
C HIS A 12 0.26 -15.83 5.05
N GLU A 13 0.75 -16.02 3.81
CA GLU A 13 0.36 -17.16 2.97
C GLU A 13 0.94 -18.47 3.50
N VAL A 14 2.18 -18.46 4.00
CA VAL A 14 2.77 -19.64 4.68
C VAL A 14 1.96 -20.03 5.92
N ALA A 15 1.40 -19.06 6.66
CA ALA A 15 0.52 -19.35 7.78
C ALA A 15 -0.77 -20.05 7.34
N HIS A 16 -1.40 -19.61 6.24
CA HIS A 16 -2.56 -20.32 5.67
C HIS A 16 -2.19 -21.74 5.25
N GLN A 17 -1.05 -21.91 4.57
CA GLN A 17 -0.58 -23.22 4.15
C GLN A 17 -0.37 -24.16 5.34
N ARG A 18 0.33 -23.72 6.40
CA ARG A 18 0.57 -24.54 7.61
C ARG A 18 -0.74 -24.90 8.31
N VAL A 19 -1.67 -23.96 8.39
CA VAL A 19 -3.00 -24.21 8.96
C VAL A 19 -3.76 -25.26 8.14
N CYS A 20 -3.73 -25.14 6.81
CA CYS A 20 -4.38 -26.10 5.93
C CYS A 20 -3.77 -27.51 6.06
N LEU A 21 -2.45 -27.63 6.17
CA LEU A 21 -1.77 -28.91 6.35
C LEU A 21 -2.09 -29.56 7.70
N GLN A 22 -2.25 -28.77 8.76
CA GLN A 22 -2.47 -29.29 10.11
C GLN A 22 -3.95 -29.60 10.42
N TRP A 23 -4.88 -28.81 9.90
CA TRP A 23 -6.30 -28.88 10.28
C TRP A 23 -7.26 -29.01 9.08
N GLY A 24 -6.74 -29.05 7.85
CA GLY A 24 -7.54 -29.14 6.62
C GLY A 24 -8.07 -27.80 6.09
N THR A 25 -8.83 -27.86 5.00
CA THR A 25 -9.29 -26.68 4.24
C THR A 25 -10.51 -25.98 4.83
N ARG A 26 -11.18 -26.57 5.83
CA ARG A 26 -12.42 -26.03 6.43
C ARG A 26 -12.18 -25.00 7.55
N VAL A 27 -10.91 -24.71 7.85
CA VAL A 27 -10.56 -23.76 8.92
C VAL A 27 -10.89 -22.34 8.48
N ALA A 28 -11.46 -21.55 9.40
CA ALA A 28 -11.74 -20.15 9.14
C ALA A 28 -10.45 -19.38 8.77
N PRO A 29 -10.41 -18.70 7.60
CA PRO A 29 -9.27 -17.88 7.23
C PRO A 29 -9.09 -16.77 8.27
N HIS A 30 -7.84 -16.49 8.61
CA HIS A 30 -7.48 -15.48 9.61
C HIS A 30 -8.09 -15.70 11.01
N GLY A 31 -8.56 -16.93 11.29
CA GLY A 31 -9.07 -17.36 12.59
C GLY A 31 -7.97 -17.59 13.63
N ARG A 32 -8.35 -18.12 14.80
CA ARG A 32 -7.42 -18.31 15.94
C ARG A 32 -6.17 -19.12 15.59
N SER A 33 -6.33 -20.22 14.85
CA SER A 33 -5.22 -21.09 14.41
C SER A 33 -4.26 -20.36 13.47
N TRP A 34 -4.80 -19.60 12.50
CA TRP A 34 -4.01 -18.76 11.61
C TRP A 34 -3.27 -17.67 12.36
N LYS A 35 -3.96 -16.91 13.24
CA LYS A 35 -3.33 -15.84 14.04
C LYS A 35 -2.21 -16.37 14.93
N LYS A 36 -2.38 -17.56 15.52
CA LYS A 36 -1.32 -18.22 16.28
C LYS A 36 -0.13 -18.55 15.38
N THR A 37 -0.36 -19.26 14.28
CA THR A 37 0.69 -19.71 13.36
C THR A 37 1.44 -18.54 12.73
N PHE A 38 0.72 -17.49 12.33
CA PHE A 38 1.32 -16.30 11.72
C PHE A 38 2.20 -15.52 12.71
N ARG A 39 1.80 -15.40 13.98
CA ARG A 39 2.64 -14.79 15.03
C ARG A 39 3.92 -15.60 15.28
N GLU A 40 3.82 -16.93 15.31
CA GLU A 40 4.98 -17.81 15.45
C GLU A 40 5.97 -17.66 14.28
N LEU A 41 5.45 -17.48 13.06
CA LEU A 41 6.26 -17.20 11.86
C LEU A 41 6.89 -15.80 11.86
N LEU A 42 6.18 -14.78 12.35
CA LEU A 42 6.70 -13.41 12.43
C LEU A 42 7.80 -13.26 13.48
N LYS A 43 7.64 -13.90 14.65
CA LYS A 43 8.54 -13.74 15.80
C LYS A 43 10.06 -13.78 15.46
N PRO A 44 10.58 -14.77 14.71
CA PRO A 44 12.02 -14.85 14.43
C PRO A 44 12.54 -13.75 13.49
N VAL A 45 11.66 -13.11 12.71
CA VAL A 45 12.07 -12.06 11.74
C VAL A 45 11.79 -10.65 12.23
N MET A 46 11.05 -10.47 13.34
CA MET A 46 10.77 -9.16 13.94
C MET A 46 11.97 -8.65 14.74
N THR A 47 13.07 -8.36 14.05
CA THR A 47 14.31 -7.82 14.62
C THR A 47 14.78 -6.61 13.84
N GLU A 48 15.60 -5.76 14.47
CA GLU A 48 16.16 -4.56 13.82
C GLU A 48 17.13 -4.89 12.68
N SER A 49 17.67 -6.11 12.64
CA SER A 49 18.51 -6.57 11.53
C SER A 49 17.71 -6.86 10.26
N ILE A 50 16.40 -7.08 10.37
CA ILE A 50 15.51 -7.40 9.24
C ILE A 50 14.58 -6.23 8.93
N PHE A 51 13.96 -5.63 9.95
CA PHE A 51 13.05 -4.50 9.78
C PHE A 51 13.66 -3.22 10.36
N PRO A 52 13.68 -2.12 9.60
CA PRO A 52 13.95 -0.80 10.14
C PRO A 52 13.02 -0.48 11.33
N VAL A 53 13.52 0.30 12.29
CA VAL A 53 12.79 0.62 13.53
C VAL A 53 11.41 1.21 13.28
N ASP A 54 11.25 2.03 12.23
CA ASP A 54 9.98 2.67 11.89
C ASP A 54 8.94 1.70 11.29
N ILE A 55 9.37 0.53 10.79
CA ILE A 55 8.48 -0.60 10.45
C ILE A 55 8.31 -1.54 11.65
N LEU A 56 9.39 -1.82 12.38
CA LEU A 56 9.40 -2.81 13.46
C LEU A 56 8.41 -2.43 14.58
N ALA A 57 8.40 -1.17 15.02
CA ALA A 57 7.50 -0.71 16.07
C ALA A 57 6.00 -0.96 15.75
N PRO A 58 5.44 -0.50 14.61
CA PRO A 58 4.06 -0.80 14.26
C PRO A 58 3.81 -2.26 13.85
N LEU A 59 4.86 -3.01 13.46
CA LEU A 59 4.75 -4.44 13.19
C LEU A 59 4.56 -5.24 14.49
N LEU A 60 5.24 -4.88 15.57
CA LEU A 60 5.06 -5.48 16.89
C LEU A 60 3.61 -5.32 17.37
N ASP A 61 3.04 -4.13 17.24
CA ASP A 61 1.64 -3.86 17.58
C ASP A 61 0.66 -4.67 16.70
N TYR A 62 0.85 -4.64 15.38
CA TYR A 62 0.06 -5.46 14.45
C TYR A 62 0.13 -6.96 14.76
N SER A 63 1.28 -7.44 15.23
CA SER A 63 1.47 -8.85 15.58
C SER A 63 0.62 -9.31 16.76
N CYS A 64 0.13 -8.42 17.61
CA CYS A 64 -0.73 -8.78 18.74
C CYS A 64 -2.10 -9.31 18.28
N ASP A 65 -2.69 -8.67 17.27
CA ASP A 65 -3.95 -9.09 16.66
C ASP A 65 -3.94 -8.92 15.12
N PRO A 66 -3.20 -9.79 14.40
CA PRO A 66 -2.98 -9.62 12.98
C PRO A 66 -4.30 -9.77 12.21
N LYS A 67 -4.51 -8.85 11.27
CA LYS A 67 -5.69 -8.81 10.38
C LYS A 67 -5.38 -9.44 9.02
N ALA A 68 -6.43 -9.68 8.24
CA ALA A 68 -6.33 -10.25 6.89
C ALA A 68 -5.42 -9.45 5.94
N ALA A 69 -5.26 -8.15 6.16
CA ALA A 69 -4.35 -7.32 5.39
C ALA A 69 -3.59 -6.35 6.30
N THR A 70 -2.32 -6.08 5.97
CA THR A 70 -1.53 -5.03 6.62
C THR A 70 -2.15 -3.65 6.40
N ALA A 71 -2.84 -3.43 5.28
CA ALA A 71 -3.58 -2.21 4.99
C ALA A 71 -4.70 -1.89 6.00
N SER A 72 -5.19 -2.89 6.74
CA SER A 72 -6.15 -2.70 7.85
C SER A 72 -5.50 -2.14 9.12
N HIS A 73 -4.17 -2.05 9.16
CA HIS A 73 -3.40 -1.47 10.26
C HIS A 73 -2.69 -0.21 9.79
N ALA A 74 -3.34 0.95 9.96
CA ALA A 74 -2.87 2.22 9.38
C ALA A 74 -1.40 2.56 9.70
N PRO A 75 -0.90 2.41 10.95
CA PRO A 75 0.50 2.70 11.25
C PRO A 75 1.49 1.83 10.46
N LEU A 76 1.26 0.50 10.44
CA LEU A 76 2.13 -0.43 9.72
C LEU A 76 2.05 -0.20 8.21
N TYR A 77 0.85 0.02 7.69
CA TYR A 77 0.65 0.30 6.27
C TYR A 77 1.42 1.55 5.85
N GLN A 78 1.32 2.65 6.61
CA GLN A 78 2.04 3.89 6.31
C GLN A 78 3.56 3.70 6.38
N ALA A 79 4.07 3.01 7.41
CA ALA A 79 5.49 2.70 7.54
C ALA A 79 6.01 1.92 6.32
N LEU A 80 5.31 0.84 5.94
CA LEU A 80 5.68 0.03 4.77
C LEU A 80 5.67 0.85 3.48
N ARG A 81 4.70 1.75 3.28
CA ARG A 81 4.57 2.56 2.06
C ARG A 81 5.74 3.52 1.84
N ARG A 82 6.43 3.96 2.90
CA ARG A 82 7.62 4.82 2.77
C ARG A 82 8.79 4.14 2.08
N TYR A 83 8.81 2.81 2.07
CA TYR A 83 9.87 2.01 1.44
C TYR A 83 9.54 1.56 0.02
N ASP A 84 8.37 1.90 -0.51
CA ASP A 84 8.08 1.67 -1.92
C ASP A 84 8.98 2.56 -2.78
N ARG A 85 9.71 1.94 -3.73
CA ARG A 85 10.45 2.71 -4.72
C ARG A 85 9.46 3.40 -5.64
N HIS A 86 9.59 4.72 -5.75
CA HIS A 86 8.91 5.52 -6.75
C HIS A 86 9.93 5.86 -7.86
N PRO A 87 9.55 5.83 -9.14
CA PRO A 87 10.40 6.37 -10.19
C PRO A 87 10.78 7.81 -9.85
N GLU A 88 12.02 8.20 -10.12
CA GLU A 88 12.47 9.57 -9.86
C GLU A 88 11.56 10.60 -10.55
N GLY A 89 11.31 11.71 -9.88
CA GLY A 89 10.42 12.76 -10.37
C GLY A 89 8.93 12.43 -10.32
N THR A 90 8.52 11.30 -9.72
CA THR A 90 7.10 10.99 -9.50
C THR A 90 6.65 11.26 -8.07
N LEU A 91 5.40 11.67 -7.94
CA LEU A 91 4.70 11.93 -6.68
C LEU A 91 3.28 11.33 -6.75
N ARG A 92 2.59 11.25 -5.62
CA ARG A 92 1.20 10.79 -5.60
C ARG A 92 0.28 11.88 -6.13
N LEU A 93 -0.76 11.52 -6.85
CA LEU A 93 -1.78 12.50 -7.27
C LEU A 93 -2.44 13.21 -6.06
N SER A 94 -2.53 12.55 -4.90
CA SER A 94 -2.98 13.16 -3.65
C SER A 94 -2.12 14.33 -3.19
N GLU A 95 -0.84 14.36 -3.55
CA GLU A 95 0.14 15.40 -3.19
C GLU A 95 0.16 16.56 -4.20
N VAL A 96 -0.38 16.36 -5.40
CA VAL A 96 -0.50 17.42 -6.43
C VAL A 96 -1.54 18.46 -6.00
N PRO A 97 -1.29 19.78 -6.11
CA PRO A 97 -2.32 20.79 -5.86
C PRO A 97 -3.52 20.71 -6.81
N GLU A 98 -4.70 21.15 -6.37
CA GLU A 98 -5.85 21.25 -7.27
C GLU A 98 -5.59 22.27 -8.39
N ASN A 99 -6.19 22.05 -9.56
CA ASN A 99 -5.98 22.80 -10.80
C ASN A 99 -4.57 22.76 -11.38
N GLN A 100 -3.67 21.94 -10.82
CA GLN A 100 -2.35 21.71 -11.40
C GLN A 100 -2.41 20.66 -12.51
N ILE A 101 -1.58 20.85 -13.54
CA ILE A 101 -1.38 19.89 -14.63
C ILE A 101 -0.33 18.85 -14.24
N PHE A 102 -0.62 17.58 -14.51
CA PHE A 102 0.28 16.46 -14.27
C PHE A 102 0.28 15.49 -15.46
N LEU A 103 1.39 14.76 -15.60
CA LEU A 103 1.55 13.68 -16.57
C LEU A 103 1.23 12.34 -15.91
N LEU A 104 0.38 11.54 -16.56
CA LEU A 104 0.10 10.15 -16.21
C LEU A 104 0.25 9.27 -17.46
N GLY A 105 1.35 8.51 -17.53
CA GLY A 105 1.75 7.82 -18.75
C GLY A 105 2.13 8.84 -19.83
N ASN A 106 1.46 8.80 -20.98
CA ASN A 106 1.72 9.71 -22.11
C ASN A 106 0.63 10.80 -22.25
N ARG A 107 -0.20 11.00 -21.22
CA ARG A 107 -1.33 11.95 -21.25
C ARG A 107 -1.21 12.96 -20.11
N THR A 108 -1.53 14.20 -20.42
CA THR A 108 -1.56 15.32 -19.48
C THR A 108 -2.97 15.58 -18.99
N PHE A 109 -3.11 15.73 -17.68
CA PHE A 109 -4.39 15.95 -17.03
C PHE A 109 -4.32 17.14 -16.08
N MET A 110 -5.42 17.87 -15.93
CA MET A 110 -5.59 18.84 -14.85
C MET A 110 -6.34 18.17 -13.69
N LYS A 111 -5.81 18.31 -12.48
CA LYS A 111 -6.45 17.78 -11.26
C LYS A 111 -7.61 18.69 -10.82
N HIS A 112 -8.74 18.10 -10.45
CA HIS A 112 -9.87 18.78 -9.82
C HIS A 112 -10.25 18.10 -8.48
N GLN A 113 -11.50 18.25 -8.08
CA GLN A 113 -12.05 17.75 -6.81
C GLN A 113 -11.76 16.27 -6.51
N ARG A 114 -11.53 15.99 -5.23
CA ARG A 114 -11.41 14.63 -4.68
C ARG A 114 -12.78 13.97 -4.59
N ARG A 115 -12.86 12.71 -5.02
CA ARG A 115 -13.98 11.78 -4.83
C ARG A 115 -13.51 10.55 -4.05
N ARG A 116 -13.75 10.52 -2.74
CA ARG A 116 -13.37 9.42 -1.83
C ARG A 116 -11.89 9.00 -1.98
N THR A 117 -11.59 8.04 -2.85
CA THR A 117 -10.25 7.49 -3.15
C THR A 117 -9.65 7.90 -4.50
N ARG A 118 -10.34 8.75 -5.27
CA ARG A 118 -9.96 9.18 -6.62
C ARG A 118 -10.07 10.71 -6.74
N PHE A 119 -9.49 11.29 -7.77
CA PHE A 119 -9.70 12.69 -8.16
C PHE A 119 -10.38 12.74 -9.52
N LEU A 120 -11.32 13.67 -9.69
CA LEU A 120 -11.79 14.06 -11.01
C LEU A 120 -10.65 14.81 -11.71
N CYS A 121 -10.38 14.47 -12.97
CA CYS A 121 -9.32 15.09 -13.75
C CYS A 121 -9.80 15.32 -15.19
N THR A 122 -9.34 16.38 -15.84
CA THR A 122 -9.68 16.66 -17.25
C THR A 122 -8.46 16.40 -18.13
N ASP A 123 -8.61 15.56 -19.15
CA ASP A 123 -7.56 15.35 -20.15
C ASP A 123 -7.38 16.62 -20.99
N GLN A 124 -6.16 17.14 -21.04
CA GLN A 124 -5.85 18.37 -21.76
C GLN A 124 -5.85 18.20 -23.29
N GLN A 125 -5.79 16.97 -23.82
CA GLN A 125 -5.82 16.72 -25.26
C GLN A 125 -7.24 16.71 -25.84
N ASN A 126 -8.23 16.23 -25.10
CA ASN A 126 -9.59 16.03 -25.61
C ASN A 126 -10.71 16.62 -24.75
N GLY A 127 -10.37 17.27 -23.63
CA GLY A 127 -11.31 17.94 -22.73
C GLY A 127 -12.23 17.01 -21.92
N ARG A 128 -12.08 15.68 -22.03
CA ARG A 128 -12.94 14.73 -21.32
C ARG A 128 -12.52 14.56 -19.87
N GLN A 129 -13.50 14.33 -19.00
CA GLN A 129 -13.29 14.07 -17.59
C GLN A 129 -13.06 12.58 -17.30
N TYR A 130 -12.13 12.30 -16.39
CA TYR A 130 -11.74 10.97 -15.92
C TYR A 130 -11.63 10.97 -14.40
N THR A 131 -11.66 9.78 -13.80
CA THR A 131 -11.28 9.65 -12.38
C THR A 131 -9.96 8.91 -12.26
N VAL A 132 -8.99 9.52 -11.60
CA VAL A 132 -7.64 8.97 -11.39
C VAL A 132 -7.48 8.60 -9.91
N PRO A 133 -6.91 7.43 -9.55
CA PRO A 133 -6.69 7.09 -8.15
C PRO A 133 -5.86 8.14 -7.43
N ALA A 134 -6.20 8.46 -6.17
CA ALA A 134 -5.40 9.39 -5.36
C ALA A 134 -3.95 8.91 -5.17
N GLU A 135 -3.74 7.59 -5.20
CA GLU A 135 -2.44 6.95 -5.03
C GLU A 135 -1.66 6.75 -6.33
N ALA A 136 -2.18 7.21 -7.48
CA ALA A 136 -1.47 7.11 -8.75
C ALA A 136 -0.17 7.92 -8.69
N LEU A 137 0.92 7.32 -9.16
CA LEU A 137 2.19 8.02 -9.35
C LEU A 137 2.11 8.84 -10.64
N VAL A 138 2.41 10.13 -10.53
CA VAL A 138 2.33 11.13 -11.60
C VAL A 138 3.56 12.01 -11.58
N GLN A 139 3.86 12.67 -12.69
CA GLN A 139 4.91 13.71 -12.76
C GLN A 139 4.24 15.08 -12.85
N LEU A 140 4.78 16.09 -12.17
CA LEU A 140 4.31 17.46 -12.36
C LEU A 140 4.65 17.91 -13.78
N SER A 141 3.71 18.57 -14.44
CA SER A 141 3.95 19.19 -15.73
C SER A 141 4.31 20.67 -15.50
N ASP A 142 5.36 21.14 -16.15
CA ASP A 142 5.75 22.56 -16.14
C ASP A 142 4.78 23.46 -16.94
N VAL A 143 3.77 22.86 -17.59
CA VAL A 143 2.74 23.59 -18.33
C VAL A 143 1.90 24.38 -17.34
N ARG A 144 1.96 25.71 -17.42
CA ARG A 144 1.09 26.60 -16.66
C ARG A 144 -0.33 26.53 -17.24
N PRO A 145 -1.38 26.51 -16.39
CA PRO A 145 -2.74 26.75 -16.89
C PRO A 145 -2.80 28.16 -17.49
N GLU A 146 -3.33 28.27 -18.71
CA GLU A 146 -3.69 29.55 -19.34
C GLU A 146 -4.82 30.27 -18.58
#